data_AF-A0A7W1GD69-F1
#
_entry.id   AF-A0A7W1GD69-F1
#
_cell.length_a   1.000
_cell.length_b   1.000
_cell.length_c   1.000
_cell.angle_alpha   90.00
_cell.angle_beta   90.00
_cell.angle_gamma   90.00
#
_symmetry.space_group_name_H-M   'P 1'
#
loop_
_entity.id
_entity.type
_entity.pdbx_description
1 polymer ?
#
loop_
_entity_poly.entity_id
_entity_poly.type
_entity_poly.pdbx_seq_one_letter_code
_entity_poly.pdbx_strand_id
1 'polypeptide(L)'
;MLVSSIVFSQTSTSRITGTIFDESGAVVAGASVTAKNEATGVAQTQTTTDAGLFAFASLPVGTYTVTTERAGFRTTQKTGNVLEINTPLTVDVVLETGNVSEVVVVQGGVEQIQTSNATIGNVVEQKAIEQLPLNGRNPLTLITLEPGVVQRSSGAAGSGIHVNGSRDRAFNVTIDGIEANESSVPNPVSNVYRLNPDNVQEYKVTTNNATAEEGRNSGASVSVGTRSGTNEYHGTLFYFHRNDALNSNDFFANAQNQAKPVIKLHQYGFETGGPIVKNKTFFFGSFQGNKISFTQPVDQTFGVPVVYTPLARQGIFRYFV
;
A
#
# COMPACT_ATOMS: atom_id res chain seq x y z
N MET A 1 -0.66 -35.22 -13.69
CA MET A 1 0.69 -34.89 -13.21
C MET A 1 0.77 -33.36 -13.16
N LEU A 2 0.54 -32.76 -12.00
CA LEU A 2 0.68 -31.30 -11.85
C LEU A 2 2.17 -30.96 -11.89
N VAL A 3 2.61 -30.38 -13.00
CA VAL A 3 3.97 -29.84 -13.11
C VAL A 3 3.97 -28.53 -12.33
N SER A 4 4.55 -28.56 -11.13
CA SER A 4 4.82 -27.34 -10.35
C SER A 4 5.95 -26.59 -11.02
N SER A 5 5.61 -25.61 -11.85
CA SER A 5 6.59 -24.67 -12.40
C SER A 5 7.14 -23.82 -11.26
N ILE A 6 8.46 -23.66 -11.20
CA ILE A 6 9.11 -22.73 -10.28
C ILE A 6 8.77 -21.32 -10.81
N VAL A 7 7.71 -20.72 -10.27
CA VAL A 7 7.33 -19.35 -10.61
C VAL A 7 8.16 -18.42 -9.73
N PHE A 8 8.91 -17.50 -10.32
CA PHE A 8 9.51 -16.39 -9.59
C PHE A 8 8.37 -15.50 -9.09
N SER A 9 8.23 -15.37 -7.78
CA SER A 9 7.30 -14.39 -7.19
C SER A 9 7.78 -13.00 -7.55
N GLN A 10 6.90 -12.17 -8.12
CA GLN A 10 7.14 -10.73 -8.18
C GLN A 10 6.74 -10.15 -6.82
N THR A 11 7.67 -9.46 -6.20
CA THR A 11 7.50 -8.83 -4.89
C THR A 11 7.52 -7.33 -5.09
N SER A 12 6.79 -6.60 -4.24
CA SER A 12 6.97 -5.17 -4.11
C SER A 12 8.42 -4.86 -3.79
N THR A 13 9.09 -4.28 -4.76
CA THR A 13 10.51 -3.98 -4.70
C THR A 13 10.73 -2.49 -4.77
N SER A 14 11.80 -2.04 -4.15
CA SER A 14 12.36 -0.71 -4.32
C SER A 14 13.87 -0.86 -4.44
N ARG A 15 14.58 0.25 -4.58
CA ARG A 15 16.04 0.26 -4.77
C ARG A 15 16.73 1.00 -3.64
N ILE A 16 17.89 0.48 -3.24
CA ILE A 16 18.82 1.19 -2.36
C ILE A 16 20.04 1.60 -3.19
N THR A 17 20.40 2.87 -3.14
CA THR A 17 21.58 3.42 -3.81
C THR A 17 22.41 4.24 -2.83
N GLY A 18 23.64 4.55 -3.17
CA GLY A 18 24.43 5.46 -2.36
C GLY A 18 25.86 5.60 -2.88
N THR A 19 26.58 6.49 -2.22
CA THR A 19 27.99 6.75 -2.48
C THR A 19 28.78 6.52 -1.20
N ILE A 20 29.95 5.90 -1.35
CA ILE A 20 30.88 5.68 -0.24
C ILE A 20 31.98 6.75 -0.30
N PHE A 21 32.17 7.46 0.81
CA PHE A 21 33.19 8.48 1.00
C PHE A 21 34.18 8.08 2.10
N ASP A 22 35.36 8.69 2.13
CA ASP A 22 36.25 8.69 3.29
C ASP A 22 36.07 9.97 4.15
N GLU A 23 36.78 10.06 5.27
CA GLU A 23 36.76 11.23 6.16
C GLU A 23 37.23 12.55 5.50
N SER A 24 37.95 12.47 4.38
CA SER A 24 38.38 13.64 3.60
C SER A 24 37.33 14.09 2.58
N GLY A 25 36.27 13.30 2.39
CA GLY A 25 35.23 13.52 1.39
C GLY A 25 35.56 12.95 0.01
N ALA A 26 36.64 12.17 -0.13
CA ALA A 26 36.98 11.49 -1.38
C ALA A 26 36.13 10.22 -1.53
N VAL A 27 35.79 9.86 -2.77
CA VAL A 27 35.03 8.64 -3.06
C VAL A 27 35.88 7.39 -2.89
N VAL A 28 35.29 6.33 -2.32
CA VAL A 28 35.99 5.06 -2.07
C VAL A 28 35.53 4.00 -3.07
N ALA A 29 36.38 3.69 -4.04
CA ALA A 29 36.13 2.64 -5.02
C ALA A 29 36.44 1.24 -4.49
N GLY A 30 35.71 0.23 -4.98
CA GLY A 30 35.94 -1.19 -4.68
C GLY A 30 35.62 -1.61 -3.23
N ALA A 31 34.91 -0.79 -2.47
CA ALA A 31 34.32 -1.20 -1.19
C ALA A 31 33.21 -2.25 -1.39
N SER A 32 33.18 -3.26 -0.54
CA SER A 32 32.12 -4.27 -0.48
C SER A 32 30.96 -3.70 0.34
N VAL A 33 29.78 -3.62 -0.26
CA VAL A 33 28.55 -3.12 0.37
C VAL A 33 27.56 -4.27 0.45
N THR A 34 27.06 -4.57 1.65
CA THR A 34 26.08 -5.62 1.89
C THR A 34 24.80 -5.00 2.45
N ALA A 35 23.69 -5.13 1.73
CA ALA A 35 22.35 -4.79 2.20
C ALA A 35 21.68 -6.05 2.76
N LYS A 36 21.41 -6.05 4.06
CA LYS A 36 20.76 -7.16 4.78
C LYS A 36 19.39 -6.72 5.28
N ASN A 37 18.34 -7.41 4.84
CA ASN A 37 17.00 -7.20 5.36
C ASN A 37 16.94 -7.70 6.82
N GLU A 38 16.47 -6.85 7.74
CA GLU A 38 16.54 -7.12 9.18
C GLU A 38 15.53 -8.17 9.63
N ALA A 39 14.35 -8.22 9.00
CA ALA A 39 13.28 -9.18 9.34
C ALA A 39 13.55 -10.60 8.79
N THR A 40 14.16 -10.70 7.61
CA THR A 40 14.41 -11.98 6.93
C THR A 40 15.86 -12.43 7.03
N GLY A 41 16.81 -11.55 7.37
CA GLY A 41 18.24 -11.85 7.38
C GLY A 41 18.84 -12.13 6.00
N VAL A 42 18.07 -12.04 4.92
CA VAL A 42 18.56 -12.17 3.54
C VAL A 42 19.45 -10.98 3.22
N ALA A 43 20.63 -11.27 2.67
CA ALA A 43 21.62 -10.26 2.33
C ALA A 43 21.96 -10.32 0.83
N GLN A 44 22.17 -9.15 0.25
CA GLN A 44 22.76 -8.98 -1.08
C GLN A 44 24.02 -8.14 -0.95
N THR A 45 25.07 -8.53 -1.66
CA THR A 45 26.36 -7.83 -1.64
C THR A 45 26.70 -7.33 -3.04
N GLN A 46 27.19 -6.09 -3.12
CA GLN A 46 27.74 -5.50 -4.33
C GLN A 46 29.04 -4.77 -4.02
N THR A 47 29.83 -4.53 -5.05
CA THR A 47 31.07 -3.74 -4.95
C THR A 47 30.84 -2.37 -5.56
N THR A 48 31.39 -1.33 -4.92
CA THR A 48 31.31 0.02 -5.45
C THR A 48 32.11 0.18 -6.75
N THR A 49 31.60 1.04 -7.63
CA THR A 49 32.27 1.47 -8.86
C THR A 49 33.48 2.36 -8.59
N ASP A 50 34.21 2.74 -9.65
CA ASP A 50 35.33 3.70 -9.56
C ASP A 50 34.91 5.09 -9.05
N ALA A 51 33.63 5.44 -9.18
CA ALA A 51 33.04 6.66 -8.64
C ALA A 51 32.55 6.51 -7.19
N GLY A 52 32.81 5.37 -6.53
CA GLY A 52 32.34 5.08 -5.17
C GLY A 52 30.83 4.76 -5.07
N LEU A 53 30.14 4.63 -6.20
CA LEU A 53 28.69 4.39 -6.25
C LEU A 53 28.35 2.90 -6.09
N PHE A 54 27.26 2.61 -5.40
CA PHE A 54 26.62 1.28 -5.37
C PHE A 54 25.09 1.40 -5.60
N ALA A 55 24.48 0.34 -6.12
CA ALA A 55 23.04 0.31 -6.38
C ALA A 55 22.46 -1.10 -6.33
N PHE A 56 21.59 -1.37 -5.36
CA PHE A 56 20.72 -2.55 -5.31
C PHE A 56 19.41 -2.22 -6.03
N ALA A 57 19.26 -2.70 -7.26
CA ALA A 57 18.16 -2.29 -8.14
C ALA A 57 16.78 -2.82 -7.72
N SER A 58 16.72 -3.92 -6.97
CA SER A 58 15.47 -4.59 -6.62
C SER A 58 15.61 -5.33 -5.30
N LEU A 59 15.12 -4.71 -4.23
CA LEU A 59 15.05 -5.25 -2.88
C LEU A 59 13.59 -5.23 -2.41
N PRO A 60 13.09 -6.29 -1.76
CA PRO A 60 11.79 -6.26 -1.09
C PRO A 60 11.68 -5.09 -0.12
N VAL A 61 10.48 -4.54 0.04
CA VAL A 61 10.23 -3.51 1.07
C VAL A 61 10.53 -4.04 2.47
N GLY A 62 10.98 -3.15 3.36
CA GLY A 62 11.33 -3.47 4.74
C GLY A 62 12.55 -2.71 5.25
N THR A 63 12.99 -3.05 6.46
CA THR A 63 14.14 -2.39 7.10
C THR A 63 15.44 -3.11 6.75
N TYR A 64 16.46 -2.33 6.40
CA TYR A 64 17.76 -2.82 5.97
C TYR A 64 18.91 -2.29 6.82
N THR A 65 19.81 -3.21 7.13
CA THR A 65 21.17 -2.89 7.58
C THR A 65 22.10 -2.86 6.36
N VAL A 66 22.78 -1.74 6.13
CA VAL A 66 23.79 -1.57 5.09
C VAL A 66 25.18 -1.62 5.73
N THR A 67 25.93 -2.68 5.47
CA THR A 67 27.31 -2.85 5.95
C THR A 67 28.29 -2.56 4.82
N THR A 68 29.31 -1.73 5.07
CA THR A 68 30.37 -1.40 4.12
C THR A 68 31.73 -1.81 4.66
N GLU A 69 32.52 -2.49 3.83
CA GLU A 69 33.84 -3.02 4.16
C GLU A 69 34.85 -2.68 3.05
N ARG A 70 36.03 -2.17 3.45
CA ARG A 70 37.17 -1.93 2.55
C ARG A 70 38.47 -2.06 3.35
N ALA A 71 39.48 -2.71 2.78
CA ALA A 71 40.78 -2.80 3.41
C ALA A 71 41.38 -1.41 3.67
N GLY A 72 41.90 -1.19 4.89
CA GLY A 72 42.40 0.11 5.35
C GLY A 72 41.36 1.01 6.03
N PHE A 73 40.09 0.58 6.07
CA PHE A 73 39.00 1.29 6.74
C PHE A 73 38.33 0.41 7.78
N ARG A 74 37.67 1.06 8.75
CA ARG A 74 36.76 0.40 9.70
C ARG A 74 35.51 -0.11 8.99
N THR A 75 34.97 -1.22 9.49
CA THR A 75 33.67 -1.71 9.01
C THR A 75 32.58 -0.75 9.49
N THR A 76 31.79 -0.21 8.57
CA THR A 76 30.70 0.70 8.92
C THR A 76 29.36 0.02 8.67
N GLN A 77 28.47 0.07 9.65
CA GLN A 77 27.16 -0.53 9.60
C GLN A 77 26.09 0.53 9.85
N LYS A 78 25.28 0.82 8.83
CA LYS A 78 24.08 1.65 8.99
C LYS A 78 22.86 0.75 9.20
N THR A 79 22.22 0.80 10.36
CA THR A 79 21.03 -0.01 10.68
C THR A 79 19.75 0.81 10.57
N GLY A 80 18.57 0.18 10.52
CA GLY A 80 17.30 0.90 10.60
C GLY A 80 16.91 1.68 9.34
N ASN A 81 17.53 1.41 8.18
CA ASN A 81 17.18 2.09 6.93
C ASN A 81 15.88 1.51 6.37
N VAL A 82 14.78 2.26 6.46
CA VAL A 82 13.46 1.82 5.99
C VAL A 82 13.37 1.99 4.47
N LEU A 83 13.14 0.89 3.76
CA LEU A 83 12.91 0.87 2.32
C LEU A 83 11.41 0.69 2.05
N GLU A 84 10.78 1.75 1.57
CA GLU A 84 9.35 1.78 1.25
C GLU A 84 9.08 1.49 -0.24
N ILE A 85 7.86 1.05 -0.55
CA ILE A 85 7.41 0.71 -1.89
C ILE A 85 7.51 1.91 -2.84
N ASN A 86 8.12 1.70 -4.00
CA ASN A 86 8.32 2.72 -5.05
C ASN A 86 8.94 4.04 -4.53
N THR A 87 9.65 3.99 -3.41
CA THR A 87 10.38 5.10 -2.83
C THR A 87 11.84 4.67 -2.73
N PRO A 88 12.69 5.07 -3.70
CA PRO A 88 14.11 4.75 -3.65
C PRO A 88 14.77 5.35 -2.41
N LEU A 89 15.67 4.59 -1.81
CA LEU A 89 16.40 5.01 -0.63
C LEU A 89 17.87 5.29 -0.98
N THR A 90 18.38 6.43 -0.52
CA THR A 90 19.79 6.79 -0.67
C THR A 90 20.51 6.66 0.67
N VAL A 91 21.52 5.80 0.73
CA VAL A 91 22.30 5.51 1.93
C VAL A 91 23.77 5.80 1.64
N ASP A 92 24.16 7.06 1.81
CA ASP A 92 25.58 7.43 1.73
C ASP A 92 26.30 7.00 3.01
N VAL A 93 27.54 6.52 2.87
CA VAL A 93 28.35 6.02 3.98
C VAL A 93 29.70 6.71 3.95
N VAL A 94 30.15 7.18 5.12
CA VAL A 94 31.51 7.69 5.32
C VAL A 94 32.29 6.60 6.04
N LEU A 95 33.40 6.16 5.45
CA LEU A 95 34.31 5.19 6.03
C LEU A 95 35.40 5.92 6.82
N GLU A 96 35.54 5.54 8.09
CA GLU A 96 36.64 5.98 8.94
C GLU A 96 37.89 5.14 8.68
N THR A 97 39.06 5.79 8.69
CA THR A 97 40.33 5.09 8.57
C THR A 97 40.58 4.20 9.80
N GLY A 98 41.02 2.96 9.58
CA GLY A 98 41.25 2.00 10.67
C GLY A 98 41.25 0.54 10.24
N ASN A 99 41.26 -0.37 11.21
CA ASN A 99 41.22 -1.81 10.93
C ASN A 99 39.77 -2.29 10.73
N VAL A 100 39.58 -3.21 9.78
CA VAL A 100 38.27 -3.81 9.44
C VAL A 100 37.61 -4.48 10.65
N SER A 101 38.37 -4.88 11.67
CA SER A 101 37.86 -5.49 12.91
C SER A 101 37.08 -4.53 13.81
N GLU A 102 37.19 -3.21 13.60
CA GLU A 102 36.44 -2.22 14.36
C GLU A 102 35.14 -1.88 13.62
N VAL A 103 34.00 -1.95 14.33
CA VAL A 103 32.66 -1.77 13.75
C VAL A 103 32.05 -0.47 14.27
N VAL A 104 31.67 0.42 13.37
CA VAL A 104 30.90 1.64 13.68
C VAL A 104 29.43 1.40 13.32
N VAL A 105 28.54 1.47 14.31
CA VAL A 105 27.09 1.34 14.09
C VAL A 105 26.44 2.71 14.08
N VAL A 106 25.84 3.08 12.97
CA VAL A 106 25.08 4.33 12.80
C VAL A 106 23.61 3.97 12.63
N GLN A 107 22.76 4.47 13.51
CA GLN A 107 21.32 4.26 13.41
C GLN A 107 20.72 5.22 12.38
N GLY A 108 20.19 4.66 11.28
CA GLY A 108 19.35 5.36 10.33
C GLY A 108 17.96 5.57 10.93
N GLY A 109 17.46 6.80 10.89
CA GLY A 109 16.15 7.16 11.43
C GLY A 109 15.76 8.63 11.24
N VAL A 110 16.52 9.38 10.43
CA VAL A 110 16.12 10.74 10.05
C VAL A 110 15.18 10.62 8.86
N GLU A 111 14.02 11.26 8.96
CA GLU A 111 13.06 11.44 7.86
C GLU A 111 13.81 12.00 6.66
N GLN A 112 14.15 11.13 5.70
CA GLN A 112 14.94 11.54 4.55
C GLN A 112 14.02 12.22 3.55
N ILE A 113 14.37 13.46 3.20
CA ILE A 113 13.75 14.12 2.06
C ILE A 113 14.04 13.27 0.82
N GLN A 114 13.00 12.87 0.11
CA GLN A 114 13.14 12.15 -1.15
C GLN A 114 13.82 13.06 -2.19
N THR A 115 15.08 12.78 -2.51
CA THR A 115 15.89 13.53 -3.48
C THR A 115 16.07 12.80 -4.80
N SER A 116 15.70 11.52 -4.89
CA SER A 116 15.94 10.66 -6.04
C SER A 116 14.92 10.82 -7.17
N ASN A 117 13.73 11.34 -6.88
CA ASN A 117 12.70 11.67 -7.88
C ASN A 117 11.84 12.85 -7.42
N ALA A 118 11.06 13.41 -8.34
CA ALA A 118 10.19 14.56 -8.10
C ALA A 118 8.71 14.16 -7.91
N THR A 119 8.45 12.89 -7.54
CA THR A 119 7.08 12.39 -7.36
C THR A 119 6.40 13.11 -6.19
N ILE A 120 5.11 13.40 -6.33
CA ILE A 120 4.29 13.91 -5.23
C ILE A 120 3.32 12.79 -4.84
N GLY A 121 3.44 12.35 -3.59
CA GLY A 121 2.66 11.23 -3.08
C GLY A 121 3.08 10.88 -1.66
N ASN A 122 2.27 10.07 -1.01
CA ASN A 122 2.56 9.56 0.32
C ASN A 122 2.53 8.03 0.34
N VAL A 123 3.30 7.47 1.27
CA VAL A 123 3.22 6.06 1.64
C VAL A 123 2.27 5.95 2.82
N VAL A 124 1.23 5.13 2.67
CA VAL A 124 0.32 4.76 3.74
C VAL A 124 0.87 3.50 4.39
N GLU A 125 1.53 3.68 5.53
CA GLU A 125 2.17 2.62 6.30
C GLU A 125 1.17 1.62 6.91
N GLN A 126 1.65 0.42 7.23
CA GLN A 126 0.87 -0.63 7.88
C GLN A 126 0.11 -0.14 9.11
N LYS A 127 0.77 0.68 9.93
CA LYS A 127 0.19 1.20 11.17
C LYS A 127 -1.04 2.06 10.89
N ALA A 128 -1.01 2.92 9.87
CA ALA A 128 -2.16 3.72 9.48
C ALA A 128 -3.30 2.82 8.95
N ILE A 129 -2.95 1.80 8.16
CA ILE A 129 -3.90 0.80 7.64
C ILE A 129 -4.63 0.06 8.77
N GLU A 130 -3.93 -0.30 9.85
CA GLU A 130 -4.51 -1.03 10.97
C GLU A 130 -5.27 -0.14 11.96
N GLN A 131 -4.80 1.10 12.17
CA GLN A 131 -5.32 1.97 13.23
C GLN A 131 -6.43 2.92 12.77
N LEU A 132 -6.47 3.26 11.47
CA LEU A 132 -7.50 4.17 10.97
C LEU A 132 -8.83 3.45 10.74
N PRO A 133 -9.98 4.11 10.97
CA PRO A 133 -11.29 3.50 10.75
C PRO A 133 -11.52 3.17 9.27
N LEU A 134 -11.65 1.87 8.97
CA LEU A 134 -11.92 1.37 7.62
C LEU A 134 -13.31 0.74 7.52
N ASN A 135 -14.24 1.45 6.89
CA ASN A 135 -15.55 0.86 6.61
C ASN A 135 -15.39 -0.29 5.59
N GLY A 136 -15.80 -1.50 5.98
CA GLY A 136 -15.65 -2.70 5.14
C GLY A 136 -14.24 -3.26 5.07
N ARG A 137 -13.29 -2.76 5.88
CA ARG A 137 -11.89 -3.22 5.93
C ARG A 137 -11.21 -3.23 4.56
N ASN A 138 -11.35 -2.13 3.83
CA ASN A 138 -10.62 -1.93 2.58
C ASN A 138 -9.55 -0.85 2.80
N PRO A 139 -8.25 -1.23 2.83
CA PRO A 139 -7.16 -0.29 3.14
C PRO A 139 -7.06 0.85 2.13
N LEU A 140 -7.40 0.60 0.86
CA LEU A 140 -7.27 1.60 -0.20
C LEU A 140 -8.24 2.77 -0.05
N THR A 141 -9.22 2.70 0.87
CA THR A 141 -10.14 3.81 1.13
C THR A 141 -9.44 5.00 1.79
N LEU A 142 -8.28 4.80 2.41
CA LEU A 142 -7.47 5.89 2.98
C LEU A 142 -6.83 6.78 1.91
N ILE A 143 -6.87 6.40 0.62
CA ILE A 143 -6.50 7.31 -0.48
C ILE A 143 -7.24 8.66 -0.43
N THR A 144 -8.43 8.68 0.19
CA THR A 144 -9.23 9.89 0.38
C THR A 144 -8.61 10.90 1.33
N LEU A 145 -7.62 10.49 2.12
CA LEU A 145 -6.84 11.36 3.02
C LEU A 145 -5.67 12.03 2.30
N GLU A 146 -5.37 11.62 1.07
CA GLU A 146 -4.26 12.17 0.30
C GLU A 146 -4.55 13.59 -0.19
N PRO A 147 -3.55 14.50 -0.18
CA PRO A 147 -3.70 15.84 -0.71
C PRO A 147 -4.16 15.83 -2.18
N GLY A 148 -5.10 16.73 -2.50
CA GLY A 148 -5.65 16.84 -3.85
C GLY A 148 -6.64 15.75 -4.24
N VAL A 149 -6.96 14.82 -3.34
CA VAL A 149 -7.98 13.78 -3.54
C VAL A 149 -9.34 14.25 -3.04
N VAL A 150 -10.37 14.05 -3.87
CA VAL A 150 -11.76 14.37 -3.55
C VAL A 150 -12.63 13.17 -3.91
N GLN A 151 -13.41 12.67 -2.95
CA GLN A 151 -14.44 11.68 -3.23
C GLN A 151 -15.79 12.38 -3.44
N ARG A 152 -16.43 12.12 -4.58
CA ARG A 152 -17.80 12.57 -4.87
C ARG A 152 -18.77 11.42 -4.66
N SER A 153 -19.78 11.60 -3.82
CA SER A 153 -20.70 10.53 -3.38
C SER A 153 -22.14 10.75 -3.87
N SER A 154 -22.34 11.18 -5.12
CA SER A 154 -23.65 11.21 -5.76
C SER A 154 -23.93 9.88 -6.48
N GLY A 155 -25.17 9.39 -6.60
CA GLY A 155 -25.45 8.12 -7.29
C GLY A 155 -25.29 8.15 -8.83
N ALA A 156 -24.45 9.05 -9.37
CA ALA A 156 -24.38 9.37 -10.80
C ALA A 156 -22.98 9.10 -11.41
N ALA A 157 -22.89 9.11 -12.74
CA ALA A 157 -21.60 9.04 -13.44
C ALA A 157 -20.65 10.17 -12.97
N GLY A 158 -19.39 9.85 -12.66
CA GLY A 158 -18.43 10.82 -12.12
C GLY A 158 -18.48 10.95 -10.60
N SER A 159 -19.00 9.95 -9.89
CA SER A 159 -19.13 9.94 -8.43
C SER A 159 -18.20 8.92 -7.79
N GLY A 160 -16.91 9.11 -8.06
CA GLY A 160 -15.84 8.31 -7.51
C GLY A 160 -14.79 9.18 -6.85
N ILE A 161 -13.57 8.65 -6.79
CA ILE A 161 -12.41 9.36 -6.28
C ILE A 161 -11.81 10.16 -7.42
N HIS A 162 -11.50 11.43 -7.21
CA HIS A 162 -10.86 12.30 -8.18
C HIS A 162 -9.55 12.80 -7.60
N VAL A 163 -8.50 12.87 -8.42
CA VAL A 163 -7.19 13.37 -7.99
C VAL A 163 -6.85 14.57 -8.84
N ASN A 164 -6.64 15.72 -8.21
CA ASN A 164 -6.26 16.96 -8.91
C ASN A 164 -7.18 17.31 -10.10
N GLY A 165 -8.48 17.01 -9.98
CA GLY A 165 -9.49 17.25 -11.02
C GLY A 165 -9.59 16.19 -12.12
N SER A 166 -8.88 15.06 -12.00
CA SER A 166 -8.93 13.95 -12.95
C SER A 166 -10.32 13.30 -13.04
N ARG A 167 -10.51 12.45 -14.06
CA ARG A 167 -11.67 11.54 -14.11
C ARG A 167 -11.60 10.53 -12.95
N ASP A 168 -12.77 10.08 -12.53
CA ASP A 168 -12.97 9.10 -11.45
C ASP A 168 -12.43 7.69 -11.74
N ARG A 169 -12.08 7.44 -13.00
CA ARG A 169 -11.50 6.19 -13.50
C ARG A 169 -10.03 6.31 -13.90
N ALA A 170 -9.42 7.49 -13.69
CA ALA A 170 -8.03 7.75 -14.09
C ALA A 170 -7.03 7.25 -13.03
N PHE A 171 -7.15 5.99 -12.62
CA PHE A 171 -6.27 5.37 -11.62
C PHE A 171 -5.55 4.17 -12.18
N ASN A 172 -4.29 4.00 -11.80
CA ASN A 172 -3.57 2.76 -12.04
C ASN A 172 -3.28 2.11 -10.69
N VAL A 173 -3.82 0.92 -10.44
CA VAL A 173 -3.52 0.14 -9.23
C VAL A 173 -2.63 -1.02 -9.62
N THR A 174 -1.46 -1.11 -8.99
CA THR A 174 -0.58 -2.27 -9.06
C THR A 174 -0.48 -2.94 -7.69
N ILE A 175 -0.41 -4.26 -7.69
CA ILE A 175 -0.17 -5.08 -6.49
C ILE A 175 1.08 -5.89 -6.77
N ASP A 176 2.13 -5.66 -5.98
CA ASP A 176 3.45 -6.26 -6.18
C ASP A 176 3.97 -6.10 -7.63
N GLY A 177 3.71 -4.93 -8.23
CA GLY A 177 4.11 -4.58 -9.59
C GLY A 177 3.17 -5.06 -10.70
N ILE A 178 2.16 -5.88 -10.38
CA ILE A 178 1.21 -6.42 -11.36
C ILE A 178 -0.03 -5.52 -11.42
N GLU A 179 -0.48 -5.19 -12.63
CA GLU A 179 -1.70 -4.42 -12.82
C GLU A 179 -2.94 -5.14 -12.25
N ALA A 180 -3.67 -4.47 -11.37
CA ALA A 180 -4.84 -5.02 -10.66
C ALA A 180 -6.14 -4.25 -10.96
N ASN A 181 -6.14 -3.36 -11.96
CA ASN A 181 -7.31 -2.56 -12.32
C ASN A 181 -8.47 -3.43 -12.81
N GLU A 182 -9.70 -3.07 -12.43
CA GLU A 182 -10.89 -3.62 -13.07
C GLU A 182 -11.07 -3.02 -14.48
N SER A 183 -11.19 -3.89 -15.47
CA SER A 183 -11.17 -3.53 -16.90
C SER A 183 -12.34 -2.65 -17.35
N SER A 184 -13.53 -2.83 -16.75
CA SER A 184 -14.77 -2.17 -17.19
C SER A 184 -15.01 -0.84 -16.50
N VAL A 185 -14.77 -0.78 -15.19
CA VAL A 185 -14.96 0.41 -14.35
C VAL A 185 -13.76 0.53 -13.40
N PRO A 186 -12.60 1.02 -13.89
CA PRO A 186 -11.43 1.20 -13.05
C PRO A 186 -11.75 2.10 -11.85
N ASN A 187 -11.39 1.64 -10.66
CA ASN A 187 -11.57 2.37 -9.40
C ASN A 187 -10.43 1.99 -8.46
N PRO A 188 -9.76 2.95 -7.81
CA PRO A 188 -8.64 2.68 -6.91
C PRO A 188 -9.01 1.79 -5.73
N VAL A 189 -10.28 1.79 -5.29
CA VAL A 189 -10.74 1.02 -4.12
C VAL A 189 -11.45 -0.28 -4.49
N SER A 190 -11.66 -0.57 -5.77
CA SER A 190 -12.33 -1.79 -6.22
C SER A 190 -11.47 -2.46 -7.29
N ASN A 191 -10.56 -3.30 -6.83
CA ASN A 191 -9.60 -3.99 -7.68
C ASN A 191 -9.87 -5.51 -7.68
N VAL A 192 -9.21 -6.23 -8.60
CA VAL A 192 -9.43 -7.67 -8.82
C VAL A 192 -9.03 -8.50 -7.60
N TYR A 193 -8.08 -8.01 -6.79
CA TYR A 193 -7.62 -8.65 -5.57
C TYR A 193 -8.37 -8.08 -4.36
N ARG A 194 -8.94 -8.95 -3.52
CA ARG A 194 -9.65 -8.51 -2.31
C ARG A 194 -8.64 -8.22 -1.19
N LEU A 195 -7.98 -7.07 -1.28
CA LEU A 195 -7.07 -6.57 -0.25
C LEU A 195 -7.81 -6.30 1.06
N ASN A 196 -7.11 -6.49 2.17
CA ASN A 196 -7.58 -6.20 3.51
C ASN A 196 -6.40 -5.68 4.36
N PRO A 197 -6.66 -5.10 5.54
CA PRO A 197 -5.60 -4.55 6.39
C PRO A 197 -4.55 -5.59 6.78
N ASP A 198 -4.93 -6.87 6.83
CA ASP A 198 -4.09 -7.94 7.35
C ASP A 198 -3.12 -8.51 6.30
N ASN A 199 -3.33 -8.21 5.01
CA ASN A 199 -2.50 -8.70 3.90
C ASN A 199 -1.73 -7.60 3.13
N VAL A 200 -1.94 -6.33 3.48
CA VAL A 200 -1.19 -5.19 2.93
C VAL A 200 -0.12 -4.77 3.93
N GLN A 201 1.13 -4.69 3.47
CA GLN A 201 2.24 -4.14 4.24
C GLN A 201 2.17 -2.62 4.23
N GLU A 202 2.04 -2.05 3.05
CA GLU A 202 1.94 -0.61 2.81
C GLU A 202 1.46 -0.37 1.39
N TYR A 203 1.06 0.85 1.08
CA TYR A 203 0.87 1.25 -0.30
C TYR A 203 1.25 2.71 -0.52
N LYS A 204 1.76 3.02 -1.70
CA LYS A 204 2.09 4.38 -2.11
C LYS A 204 1.03 4.92 -3.05
N VAL A 205 0.64 6.18 -2.84
CA VAL A 205 -0.23 6.92 -3.75
C VAL A 205 0.57 8.04 -4.38
N THR A 206 0.87 7.93 -5.67
CA THR A 206 1.51 8.99 -6.45
C THR A 206 0.44 9.78 -7.17
N THR A 207 0.25 11.05 -6.78
CA THR A 207 -0.80 11.95 -7.29
C THR A 207 -0.30 12.91 -8.36
N ASN A 208 1.02 13.11 -8.45
CA ASN A 208 1.65 13.97 -9.46
C ASN A 208 3.09 13.52 -9.75
N ASN A 209 3.61 13.93 -10.91
CA ASN A 209 4.97 13.61 -11.39
C ASN A 209 5.29 12.11 -11.32
N ALA A 210 4.32 11.26 -11.63
CA ALA A 210 4.52 9.82 -11.73
C ALA A 210 5.68 9.49 -12.69
N THR A 211 6.51 8.53 -12.31
CA THR A 211 7.64 8.12 -13.15
C THR A 211 7.15 7.29 -14.33
N ALA A 212 8.04 6.99 -15.29
CA ALA A 212 7.70 6.17 -16.45
C ALA A 212 7.24 4.75 -16.09
N GLU A 213 7.61 4.24 -14.90
CA GLU A 213 7.22 2.90 -14.42
C GLU A 213 5.79 2.88 -13.82
N GLU A 214 5.28 4.03 -13.39
CA GLU A 214 3.96 4.21 -12.76
C GLU A 214 2.87 4.65 -13.74
N GLY A 215 3.17 4.68 -15.04
CA GLY A 215 2.33 5.26 -16.09
C GLY A 215 0.95 4.61 -16.26
N ARG A 216 0.31 4.87 -17.42
CA ARG A 216 -1.06 4.45 -17.84
C ARG A 216 -2.14 5.50 -17.64
N ASN A 217 -2.23 6.15 -16.46
CA ASN A 217 -3.39 6.98 -16.11
C ASN A 217 -3.02 8.38 -15.58
N SER A 218 -3.92 9.35 -15.79
CA SER A 218 -3.68 10.78 -15.52
C SER A 218 -4.11 11.28 -14.13
N GLY A 219 -4.65 10.41 -13.27
CA GLY A 219 -5.13 10.78 -11.93
C GLY A 219 -4.11 10.41 -10.86
N ALA A 220 -4.11 9.16 -10.41
CA ALA A 220 -3.10 8.66 -9.49
C ALA A 220 -2.63 7.25 -9.85
N SER A 221 -1.37 6.97 -9.50
CA SER A 221 -0.82 5.62 -9.42
C SER A 221 -0.88 5.15 -7.97
N VAL A 222 -1.36 3.94 -7.75
CA VAL A 222 -1.45 3.29 -6.44
C VAL A 222 -0.64 2.01 -6.52
N SER A 223 0.44 1.92 -5.76
CA SER A 223 1.30 0.74 -5.73
C SER A 223 1.20 0.09 -4.37
N VAL A 224 0.72 -1.13 -4.33
CA VAL A 224 0.44 -1.88 -3.10
C VAL A 224 1.51 -2.94 -2.88
N GLY A 225 2.08 -2.95 -1.69
CA GLY A 225 2.93 -4.01 -1.20
C GLY A 225 2.19 -4.95 -0.29
N THR A 226 2.17 -6.24 -0.67
CA THR A 226 1.60 -7.27 0.20
C THR A 226 2.61 -7.69 1.27
N ARG A 227 2.09 -8.20 2.39
CA ARG A 227 2.93 -8.74 3.46
C ARG A 227 3.66 -10.00 3.00
N SER A 228 4.85 -10.20 3.53
CA SER A 228 5.68 -11.38 3.27
C SER A 228 6.11 -12.06 4.58
N GLY A 229 6.64 -13.28 4.48
CA GLY A 229 7.09 -14.04 5.65
C GLY A 229 8.41 -13.53 6.20
N THR A 230 8.64 -13.72 7.50
CA THR A 230 9.85 -13.28 8.21
C THR A 230 10.59 -14.45 8.86
N ASN A 231 11.71 -14.19 9.55
CA ASN A 231 12.42 -15.21 10.33
C ASN A 231 11.71 -15.66 11.61
N GLU A 232 10.62 -15.00 12.00
CA GLU A 232 9.81 -15.42 13.13
C GLU A 232 8.41 -15.81 12.66
N TYR A 233 7.78 -16.67 13.44
CA TYR A 233 6.41 -17.10 13.17
C TYR A 233 5.47 -16.07 13.78
N HIS A 234 4.56 -15.56 12.96
CA HIS A 234 3.51 -14.65 13.38
C HIS A 234 2.20 -15.05 12.74
N GLY A 235 1.10 -14.63 13.35
CA GLY A 235 -0.21 -14.80 12.77
C GLY A 235 -1.27 -14.11 13.60
N THR A 236 -2.37 -13.80 12.94
CA THR A 236 -3.49 -13.06 13.52
C THR A 236 -4.78 -13.77 13.16
N LEU A 237 -5.71 -13.88 14.10
CA LEU A 237 -7.09 -14.28 13.86
C LEU A 237 -7.97 -13.06 14.13
N PHE A 238 -8.93 -12.79 13.25
CA PHE A 238 -9.78 -11.62 13.40
C PHE A 238 -11.25 -11.92 13.09
N TYR A 239 -12.12 -11.12 13.71
CA TYR A 239 -13.55 -11.09 13.46
C TYR A 239 -14.11 -9.67 13.66
N PHE A 240 -14.83 -9.16 12.68
CA PHE A 240 -15.49 -7.86 12.69
C PHE A 240 -16.98 -8.03 12.39
N HIS A 241 -17.80 -7.31 13.15
CA HIS A 241 -19.25 -7.34 13.00
C HIS A 241 -19.82 -5.94 12.83
N ARG A 242 -20.70 -5.78 11.83
CA ARG A 242 -21.57 -4.60 11.71
C ARG A 242 -23.02 -5.06 11.73
N ASN A 243 -23.85 -4.34 12.48
CA ASN A 243 -25.26 -4.66 12.64
C ASN A 243 -26.10 -3.39 12.49
N ASP A 244 -27.19 -3.46 11.73
CA ASP A 244 -28.14 -2.36 11.58
C ASP A 244 -28.72 -1.91 12.91
N ALA A 245 -28.85 -2.80 13.90
CA ALA A 245 -29.31 -2.45 15.25
C ALA A 245 -28.46 -1.36 15.92
N LEU A 246 -27.17 -1.26 15.58
CA LEU A 246 -26.22 -0.29 16.13
C LEU A 246 -26.12 0.99 15.28
N ASN A 247 -26.73 1.01 14.09
CA ASN A 247 -26.70 2.16 13.19
C ASN A 247 -27.93 3.05 13.36
N SER A 248 -27.77 4.36 13.22
CA SER A 248 -28.89 5.27 12.97
C SER A 248 -29.48 5.04 11.59
N ASN A 249 -30.74 5.46 11.39
CA ASN A 249 -31.32 5.59 10.05
C ASN A 249 -30.86 6.91 9.42
N ASP A 250 -30.96 7.02 8.09
CA ASP A 250 -30.70 8.28 7.39
C ASP A 250 -31.75 9.35 7.76
N PHE A 251 -31.34 10.62 7.82
CA PHE A 251 -32.23 11.73 8.15
C PHE A 251 -33.43 11.82 7.20
N PHE A 252 -33.19 11.74 5.89
CA PHE A 252 -34.25 11.85 4.88
C PHE A 252 -35.11 10.59 4.81
N ALA A 253 -34.55 9.43 5.16
CA ALA A 253 -35.33 8.21 5.32
C ALA A 253 -36.31 8.35 6.51
N ASN A 254 -35.85 8.88 7.65
CA ASN A 254 -36.72 9.18 8.79
C ASN A 254 -37.81 10.21 8.44
N ALA A 255 -37.46 11.28 7.74
CA ALA A 255 -38.42 12.31 7.31
C ALA A 255 -39.54 11.74 6.41
N GLN A 256 -39.25 10.67 5.68
CA GLN A 256 -40.19 9.97 4.78
C GLN A 256 -40.80 8.71 5.42
N ASN A 257 -40.61 8.47 6.71
CA ASN A 257 -41.01 7.26 7.43
C ASN A 257 -40.55 5.95 6.74
N GLN A 258 -39.40 5.99 6.08
CA GLN A 258 -38.79 4.82 5.45
C GLN A 258 -38.06 3.99 6.50
N ALA A 259 -38.28 2.67 6.46
CA ALA A 259 -37.63 1.74 7.37
C ALA A 259 -36.10 1.75 7.17
N LYS A 260 -35.36 1.61 8.27
CA LYS A 260 -33.90 1.47 8.24
C LYS A 260 -33.53 0.21 7.42
N PRO A 261 -32.61 0.32 6.44
CA PRO A 261 -32.18 -0.85 5.68
C PRO A 261 -31.43 -1.84 6.58
N VAL A 262 -31.66 -3.13 6.34
CA VAL A 262 -30.92 -4.18 7.05
C VAL A 262 -29.50 -4.23 6.52
N ILE A 263 -28.53 -4.23 7.43
CA ILE A 263 -27.13 -4.47 7.14
C ILE A 263 -26.51 -5.29 8.26
N LYS A 264 -26.18 -6.54 7.95
CA LYS A 264 -25.43 -7.44 8.84
C LYS A 264 -24.19 -7.89 8.10
N LEU A 265 -23.04 -7.47 8.58
CA LEU A 265 -21.73 -7.78 8.02
C LEU A 265 -20.95 -8.61 9.03
N HIS A 266 -20.38 -9.72 8.57
CA HIS A 266 -19.43 -10.53 9.32
C HIS A 266 -18.18 -10.66 8.45
N GLN A 267 -17.07 -10.12 8.92
CA GLN A 267 -15.77 -10.23 8.26
C GLN A 267 -14.87 -11.02 9.20
N TYR A 268 -14.34 -12.13 8.74
CA TYR A 268 -13.53 -13.02 9.57
C TYR A 268 -12.40 -13.59 8.74
N GLY A 269 -11.32 -13.93 9.41
CA GLY A 269 -10.16 -14.39 8.70
C GLY A 269 -8.97 -14.59 9.60
N PHE A 270 -7.89 -15.02 8.97
CA PHE A 270 -6.61 -15.16 9.62
C PHE A 270 -5.49 -14.85 8.64
N GLU A 271 -4.34 -14.53 9.19
CA GLU A 271 -3.07 -14.51 8.47
C GLU A 271 -2.02 -15.27 9.27
N THR A 272 -1.04 -15.82 8.56
CA THR A 272 0.13 -16.40 9.17
C THR A 272 1.33 -16.29 8.24
N GLY A 273 2.50 -16.08 8.82
CA GLY A 273 3.76 -16.11 8.10
C GLY A 273 4.91 -16.62 8.96
N GLY A 274 6.01 -16.95 8.31
CA GLY A 274 7.24 -17.37 8.97
C GLY A 274 8.25 -18.04 8.04
N PRO A 275 9.35 -18.57 8.60
CA PRO A 275 10.39 -19.21 7.81
C PRO A 275 10.08 -20.67 7.51
N ILE A 276 10.21 -21.09 6.25
CA ILE A 276 10.41 -22.51 5.90
C ILE A 276 11.86 -22.89 6.20
N VAL A 277 12.80 -22.05 5.78
CA VAL A 277 14.23 -22.13 6.09
C VAL A 277 14.69 -20.73 6.50
N LYS A 278 15.13 -20.58 7.75
CA LYS A 278 15.60 -19.29 8.27
C LYS A 278 16.66 -18.68 7.37
N ASN A 279 16.59 -17.36 7.19
CA ASN A 279 17.48 -16.57 6.33
C ASN A 279 17.48 -16.94 4.84
N LYS A 280 16.50 -17.74 4.36
CA LYS A 280 16.49 -18.20 2.97
C LYS A 280 15.11 -18.27 2.34
N THR A 281 14.14 -18.89 3.01
CA THR A 281 12.83 -19.18 2.41
C THR A 281 11.75 -18.98 3.43
N PHE A 282 10.74 -18.21 3.04
CA PHE A 282 9.66 -17.74 3.90
C PHE A 282 8.31 -18.02 3.25
N PHE A 283 7.27 -18.12 4.07
CA PHE A 283 5.90 -18.21 3.60
C PHE A 283 5.05 -17.12 4.28
N PHE A 284 4.01 -16.69 3.58
CA PHE A 284 2.94 -15.87 4.11
C PHE A 284 1.63 -16.33 3.47
N GLY A 285 0.57 -16.38 4.26
CA GLY A 285 -0.76 -16.75 3.81
C GLY A 285 -1.83 -15.96 4.56
N SER A 286 -2.84 -15.51 3.84
CA SER A 286 -4.00 -14.83 4.44
C SER A 286 -5.30 -15.37 3.86
N PHE A 287 -6.33 -15.39 4.69
CA PHE A 287 -7.68 -15.77 4.31
C PHE A 287 -8.67 -14.78 4.94
N GLN A 288 -9.63 -14.31 4.13
CA GLN A 288 -10.74 -13.50 4.61
C GLN A 288 -12.06 -13.99 4.00
N GLY A 289 -13.06 -14.20 4.85
CA GLY A 289 -14.45 -14.40 4.49
C GLY A 289 -15.30 -13.19 4.84
N ASN A 290 -16.17 -12.78 3.91
CA ASN A 290 -17.16 -11.72 4.12
C ASN A 290 -18.56 -12.30 3.94
N LYS A 291 -19.38 -12.29 4.99
CA LYS A 291 -20.81 -12.61 4.91
C LYS A 291 -21.62 -11.33 5.07
N ILE A 292 -22.33 -10.95 4.01
CA ILE A 292 -23.09 -9.71 3.95
C ILE A 292 -24.56 -10.05 3.77
N SER A 293 -25.39 -9.64 4.72
CA SER A 293 -26.84 -9.57 4.56
C SER A 293 -27.21 -8.10 4.46
N PHE A 294 -27.54 -7.65 3.26
CA PHE A 294 -27.85 -6.25 2.99
C PHE A 294 -29.18 -6.13 2.26
N THR A 295 -30.00 -5.17 2.66
CA THR A 295 -31.22 -4.79 1.94
C THR A 295 -31.02 -3.36 1.43
N GLN A 296 -30.88 -3.22 0.12
CA GLN A 296 -30.85 -1.90 -0.50
C GLN A 296 -32.29 -1.44 -0.72
N PRO A 297 -32.70 -0.24 -0.26
CA PRO A 297 -33.93 0.35 -0.75
C PRO A 297 -33.80 0.51 -2.27
N VAL A 298 -34.84 0.12 -3.03
CA VAL A 298 -34.85 0.11 -4.50
C VAL A 298 -34.62 1.50 -5.11
N ASP A 299 -34.68 2.57 -4.32
CA ASP A 299 -34.44 3.93 -4.77
C ASP A 299 -33.79 4.78 -3.67
N GLN A 300 -32.59 5.30 -3.94
CA GLN A 300 -31.85 6.20 -3.04
C GLN A 300 -32.16 7.68 -3.30
N THR A 301 -32.92 8.00 -4.35
CA THR A 301 -33.17 9.39 -4.77
C THR A 301 -34.64 9.79 -4.66
N PHE A 302 -35.59 8.85 -4.82
CA PHE A 302 -37.04 9.15 -4.81
C PHE A 302 -37.93 8.21 -3.98
N GLY A 303 -37.34 7.34 -3.14
CA GLY A 303 -38.10 6.38 -2.32
C GLY A 303 -38.68 5.22 -3.13
N VAL A 304 -39.20 4.17 -2.46
CA VAL A 304 -39.91 3.06 -3.15
C VAL A 304 -40.83 3.67 -4.21
N PRO A 305 -40.71 3.36 -5.51
CA PRO A 305 -41.49 4.01 -6.54
C PRO A 305 -42.96 3.91 -6.15
N VAL A 306 -43.49 5.02 -5.65
CA VAL A 306 -44.87 5.06 -5.17
C VAL A 306 -45.66 5.02 -6.45
N VAL A 307 -46.34 3.90 -6.68
CA VAL A 307 -47.22 3.79 -7.84
C VAL A 307 -48.15 4.98 -7.78
N TYR A 308 -48.11 5.81 -8.83
CA TYR A 308 -48.94 7.01 -8.95
C TYR A 308 -50.31 6.76 -8.35
N THR A 309 -50.73 7.67 -7.45
CA THR A 309 -52.06 7.62 -6.82
C THR A 309 -53.12 7.39 -7.91
N PRO A 310 -54.29 6.80 -7.60
CA PRO A 310 -55.33 6.59 -8.62
C PRO A 310 -55.64 7.84 -9.46
N LEU A 311 -55.52 9.03 -8.87
CA LEU A 311 -55.66 10.33 -9.53
C LEU A 311 -54.50 10.64 -10.50
N ALA A 312 -53.25 10.41 -10.10
CA ALA A 312 -52.10 10.62 -10.97
C ALA A 312 -52.06 9.64 -12.15
N ARG A 313 -52.59 8.42 -12.01
CA ARG A 313 -52.80 7.49 -13.15
C ARG A 313 -53.84 7.97 -14.16
N GLN A 314 -54.73 8.87 -13.74
CA GLN A 314 -55.72 9.53 -14.59
C GLN A 314 -55.23 10.87 -15.12
N GLY A 315 -53.95 11.22 -14.91
CA GLY A 315 -53.37 12.50 -15.34
C GLY A 315 -53.78 13.70 -14.47
N ILE A 316 -54.34 13.45 -13.28
CA ILE A 316 -54.76 14.52 -12.36
C ILE A 316 -53.64 14.75 -11.34
N PHE A 317 -52.94 15.86 -11.51
CA PHE A 317 -51.84 16.29 -10.64
C PHE A 317 -52.29 17.45 -9.75
N ARG A 318 -52.09 17.33 -8.44
CA ARG A 318 -52.30 18.43 -7.49
C ARG A 318 -50.95 18.88 -6.94
N TYR A 319 -50.58 20.12 -7.24
CA TYR A 319 -49.42 20.76 -6.64
C TYR A 319 -49.90 21.53 -5.40
N PHE A 320 -49.27 21.28 -4.25
CA PHE A 320 -49.41 22.16 -3.09
C PHE A 320 -48.45 23.33 -3.30
N VAL A 321 -49.00 24.55 -3.28
CA VAL A 321 -48.22 25.79 -3.13
C VAL A 321 -48.08 26.08 -1.65
#